data_AF-A0A2P2MBE3-F1
#
_entry.id   AF-A0A2P2MBE3-F1
#
_cell.length_a   1.000
_cell.length_b   1.000
_cell.length_c   1.000
_cell.angle_alpha   90.00
_cell.angle_beta   90.00
_cell.angle_gamma   90.00
#
_symmetry.space_group_name_H-M   'P 1'
#
loop_
_entity.id
_entity.type
_entity.pdbx_description
1 polymer ?
#
loop_
_entity_poly.entity_id
_entity_poly.type
_entity_poly.pdbx_seq_one_letter_code
_entity_poly.pdbx_strand_id
1 'polypeptide(L)'
;MLDAIFSCDICVNIVLVYQVLQILELYRHIYEEFLAIPVIKGKKSEMEKFAGGLYTTSVEAFIPNNGRGIQGATSHCLGQNFAKMFEIDFENEKGEKGMVWQNSWAYSTRTIGVMVMVHGDDKGLVVPPKVASVQVIIVPVPYKDADTQGIFDACNATVDTLCKAGICAEADFRENYSPGWKYSHWEMKGVPLRIEIGPKDLAKNQVRAVRRDNGAKNDLSRVSLVEQVNDLLDTIQRSLFDAAKQKRDACIQVVKTWDEFKDALSQKKMILAPWCDEEEVEKDVKERTRGETGAAKSLCSPFEQPELPEGTTCFASGKPAKKWTYWGRSY
;
A
#
# COMPACT_ATOMS: atom_id res chain seq x y z
N MET A 1 -20.70 -1.31 29.27
CA MET A 1 -21.42 -2.05 28.19
C MET A 1 -20.43 -2.81 27.28
N LEU A 2 -19.26 -3.20 27.79
CA LEU A 2 -18.29 -4.09 27.14
C LEU A 2 -18.16 -5.41 27.91
N ASP A 3 -18.47 -5.41 29.21
CA ASP A 3 -18.29 -6.58 30.08
C ASP A 3 -19.34 -7.69 29.89
N ALA A 4 -20.51 -7.38 29.31
CA ALA A 4 -21.57 -8.37 29.06
C ALA A 4 -21.38 -9.17 27.75
N ILE A 5 -20.31 -8.94 27.01
CA ILE A 5 -20.05 -9.57 25.69
C ILE A 5 -19.26 -10.88 25.85
N PHE A 6 -18.67 -11.17 27.00
CA PHE A 6 -17.72 -12.30 27.14
C PHE A 6 -18.33 -13.64 27.57
N SER A 7 -19.64 -13.73 27.86
CA SER A 7 -20.24 -14.90 28.53
C SER A 7 -20.83 -15.97 27.59
N CYS A 8 -20.67 -15.87 26.28
CA CYS A 8 -21.20 -16.84 25.32
C CYS A 8 -20.16 -17.21 24.25
N ASP A 9 -20.01 -18.51 23.93
CA ASP A 9 -19.13 -19.01 22.85
C ASP A 9 -19.42 -18.35 21.49
N ILE A 10 -20.66 -17.90 21.27
CA ILE A 10 -21.06 -17.14 20.08
C ILE A 10 -20.48 -15.71 20.13
N CYS A 11 -20.47 -15.07 21.30
CA CYS A 11 -19.95 -13.71 21.45
C CYS A 11 -18.42 -13.67 21.42
N VAL A 12 -17.73 -14.68 21.96
CA VAL A 12 -16.26 -14.82 21.84
C VAL A 12 -15.85 -14.99 20.38
N ASN A 13 -16.60 -15.82 19.62
CA ASN A 13 -16.41 -15.94 18.17
C ASN A 13 -16.59 -14.60 17.45
N ILE A 14 -17.58 -13.80 17.82
CA ILE A 14 -17.83 -12.48 17.22
C ILE A 14 -16.67 -11.52 17.51
N VAL A 15 -16.19 -11.43 18.76
CA VAL A 15 -15.10 -10.51 19.14
C VAL A 15 -13.80 -10.84 18.41
N LEU A 16 -13.50 -12.12 18.24
CA LEU A 16 -12.22 -12.54 17.63
C LEU A 16 -12.22 -12.45 16.12
N VAL A 17 -13.35 -12.78 15.48
CA VAL A 17 -13.55 -12.49 14.05
C VAL A 17 -13.46 -10.98 13.81
N TYR A 18 -14.03 -10.18 14.71
CA TYR A 18 -13.96 -8.74 14.64
C TYR A 18 -12.53 -8.21 14.75
N GLN A 19 -11.73 -8.70 15.70
CA GLN A 19 -10.31 -8.32 15.85
C GLN A 19 -9.48 -8.62 14.59
N VAL A 20 -9.68 -9.79 13.97
CA VAL A 20 -8.97 -10.14 12.73
C VAL A 20 -9.22 -9.11 11.63
N LEU A 21 -10.48 -8.69 11.48
CA LEU A 21 -10.88 -7.70 10.48
C LEU A 21 -10.47 -6.27 10.85
N GLN A 22 -10.47 -5.91 12.14
CA GLN A 22 -9.96 -4.62 12.60
C GLN A 22 -8.48 -4.46 12.27
N ILE A 23 -7.66 -5.48 12.56
CA ILE A 23 -6.24 -5.44 12.23
C ILE A 23 -6.02 -5.38 10.71
N LEU A 24 -6.83 -6.11 9.94
CA LEU A 24 -6.78 -6.03 8.49
C LEU A 24 -7.12 -4.63 7.96
N GLU A 25 -8.07 -3.94 8.60
CA GLU A 25 -8.41 -2.56 8.26
C GLU A 25 -7.27 -1.60 8.58
N LEU A 26 -6.59 -1.77 9.73
CA LEU A 26 -5.37 -1.00 10.04
C LEU A 26 -4.28 -1.21 8.97
N TYR A 27 -4.13 -2.43 8.46
CA TYR A 27 -3.22 -2.68 7.34
C TYR A 27 -3.66 -1.96 6.07
N ARG A 28 -4.95 -1.95 5.72
CA ARG A 28 -5.45 -1.13 4.60
C ARG A 28 -5.11 0.35 4.80
N HIS A 29 -5.36 0.90 5.98
CA HIS A 29 -5.05 2.30 6.29
C HIS A 29 -3.57 2.62 6.10
N ILE A 30 -2.66 1.78 6.62
CA ILE A 30 -1.21 1.97 6.44
C ILE A 30 -0.85 1.99 4.95
N TYR A 31 -1.35 1.02 4.18
CA TYR A 31 -1.07 0.94 2.75
C TYR A 31 -1.64 2.12 1.96
N GLU A 32 -2.92 2.41 2.11
CA GLU A 32 -3.62 3.39 1.28
C GLU A 32 -3.37 4.82 1.75
N GLU A 33 -3.45 5.08 3.05
CA GLU A 33 -3.44 6.43 3.59
C GLU A 33 -2.03 6.97 3.85
N PHE A 34 -1.05 6.11 4.15
CA PHE A 34 0.34 6.50 4.39
C PHE A 34 1.24 6.18 3.21
N LEU A 35 1.19 4.96 2.69
CA LEU A 35 2.04 4.53 1.58
C LEU A 35 1.46 4.88 0.20
N ALA A 36 0.22 5.37 0.12
CA ALA A 36 -0.46 5.66 -1.16
C ALA A 36 -0.51 4.44 -2.10
N ILE A 37 -0.61 3.21 -1.56
CA ILE A 37 -0.66 1.96 -2.33
C ILE A 37 -2.07 1.38 -2.24
N PRO A 38 -2.78 1.20 -3.35
CA PRO A 38 -4.09 0.52 -3.36
C PRO A 38 -3.93 -0.97 -3.01
N VAL A 39 -4.78 -1.48 -2.13
CA VAL A 39 -4.78 -2.90 -1.76
C VAL A 39 -6.16 -3.52 -1.87
N ILE A 40 -6.21 -4.85 -1.92
CA ILE A 40 -7.44 -5.63 -1.92
C ILE A 40 -7.49 -6.46 -0.65
N LYS A 41 -8.47 -6.18 0.22
CA LYS A 41 -8.78 -7.02 1.38
C LYS A 41 -9.48 -8.29 0.93
N GLY A 42 -9.05 -9.44 1.45
CA GLY A 42 -9.74 -10.69 1.17
C GLY A 42 -9.33 -11.84 2.09
N LYS A 43 -9.97 -12.98 1.87
CA LYS A 43 -9.68 -14.25 2.53
C LYS A 43 -8.78 -15.11 1.65
N LYS A 44 -7.75 -15.74 2.22
CA LYS A 44 -6.96 -16.77 1.53
C LYS A 44 -7.81 -18.02 1.27
N SER A 45 -7.48 -18.77 0.21
CA SER A 45 -8.00 -20.12 0.02
C SER A 45 -7.50 -21.06 1.12
N GLU A 46 -8.07 -22.26 1.19
CA GLU A 46 -7.59 -23.30 2.11
C GLU A 46 -6.13 -23.71 1.81
N MET A 47 -5.69 -23.70 0.54
CA MET A 47 -4.28 -24.00 0.20
C MET A 47 -3.31 -22.87 0.54
N GLU A 48 -3.76 -21.60 0.51
CA GLU A 48 -2.90 -20.42 0.72
C GLU A 48 -3.06 -19.80 2.11
N LYS A 49 -3.95 -20.33 2.97
CA LYS A 49 -4.05 -19.87 4.37
C LYS A 49 -2.85 -20.37 5.17
N PHE A 50 -2.63 -19.75 6.33
CA PHE A 50 -1.72 -20.32 7.31
C PHE A 50 -2.24 -21.67 7.81
N ALA A 51 -1.46 -22.73 7.64
CA ALA A 51 -1.86 -24.11 7.95
C ALA A 51 -2.30 -24.32 9.42
N GLY A 52 -1.71 -23.57 10.35
CA GLY A 52 -2.10 -23.63 11.77
C GLY A 52 -3.37 -22.82 12.10
N GLY A 53 -3.89 -22.04 11.16
CA GLY A 53 -5.04 -21.16 11.38
C GLY A 53 -6.36 -21.76 10.92
N LEU A 54 -7.45 -21.37 11.58
CA LEU A 54 -8.82 -21.63 11.14
C LEU A 54 -9.06 -20.97 9.78
N TYR A 55 -8.77 -19.67 9.67
CA TYR A 55 -8.72 -18.95 8.40
C TYR A 55 -7.70 -17.81 8.40
N THR A 56 -7.33 -17.36 7.21
CA THR A 56 -6.40 -16.24 7.00
C THR A 56 -7.02 -15.16 6.13
N THR A 57 -6.85 -13.92 6.54
CA THR A 57 -7.19 -12.72 5.77
C THR A 57 -5.93 -11.98 5.40
N SER A 58 -5.95 -11.27 4.27
CA SER A 58 -4.79 -10.53 3.77
C SER A 58 -5.19 -9.27 3.02
N VAL A 59 -4.23 -8.34 2.95
CA VAL A 59 -4.25 -7.25 1.97
C VAL A 59 -3.30 -7.64 0.84
N GLU A 60 -3.82 -7.70 -0.38
CA GLU A 60 -3.05 -8.01 -1.59
C GLU A 60 -2.76 -6.70 -2.33
N ALA A 61 -1.47 -6.45 -2.61
CA ALA A 61 -1.05 -5.41 -3.55
C ALA A 61 -0.65 -6.06 -4.89
N PHE A 62 -0.47 -5.23 -5.91
CA PHE A 62 -0.10 -5.68 -7.24
C PHE A 62 1.00 -4.79 -7.82
N ILE A 63 1.98 -5.40 -8.50
CA ILE A 63 3.07 -4.69 -9.16
C ILE A 63 2.84 -4.74 -10.69
N PRO A 64 2.32 -3.65 -11.31
CA PRO A 64 1.99 -3.64 -12.73
C PRO A 64 3.16 -4.00 -13.66
N ASN A 65 4.37 -3.51 -13.34
CA ASN A 65 5.53 -3.63 -14.22
C ASN A 65 5.98 -5.08 -14.46
N ASN A 66 5.69 -6.00 -13.54
CA ASN A 66 6.01 -7.41 -13.70
C ASN A 66 4.80 -8.35 -13.61
N GLY A 67 3.60 -7.81 -13.38
CA GLY A 67 2.36 -8.57 -13.35
C GLY A 67 2.21 -9.49 -12.15
N ARG A 68 2.83 -9.15 -11.01
CA ARG A 68 2.82 -10.02 -9.82
C ARG A 68 1.97 -9.44 -8.71
N GLY A 69 1.11 -10.29 -8.15
CA GLY A 69 0.51 -10.06 -6.84
C GLY A 69 1.56 -10.18 -5.73
N ILE A 70 1.37 -9.44 -4.65
CA ILE A 70 2.20 -9.51 -3.47
C ILE A 70 1.35 -9.36 -2.22
N GLN A 71 1.44 -10.35 -1.34
CA GLN A 71 0.79 -10.27 -0.04
C GLN A 71 1.48 -9.19 0.79
N GLY A 72 0.71 -8.15 1.14
CA GLY A 72 1.20 -7.00 1.87
C GLY A 72 1.27 -7.23 3.37
N ALA A 73 0.17 -7.72 3.94
CA ALA A 73 0.07 -8.09 5.35
C ALA A 73 -0.97 -9.20 5.54
N THR A 74 -0.99 -9.78 6.74
CA THR A 74 -1.84 -10.93 7.06
C THR A 74 -2.42 -10.85 8.45
N SER A 75 -3.66 -11.28 8.60
CA SER A 75 -4.36 -11.37 9.87
C SER A 75 -5.11 -12.70 9.92
N HIS A 76 -4.79 -13.53 10.91
CA HIS A 76 -5.20 -14.91 11.04
C HIS A 76 -6.16 -15.07 12.20
N CYS A 77 -7.27 -15.76 11.96
CA CYS A 77 -8.00 -16.42 13.03
C CYS A 77 -7.39 -17.80 13.22
N LEU A 78 -6.76 -18.02 14.37
CA LEU A 78 -6.13 -19.29 14.69
C LEU A 78 -7.13 -20.33 15.21
N GLY A 79 -8.32 -19.88 15.61
CA GLY A 79 -9.27 -20.71 16.33
C GLY A 79 -8.65 -21.21 17.63
N GLN A 80 -8.85 -22.49 17.92
CA GLN A 80 -8.29 -23.16 19.10
C GLN A 80 -7.16 -24.13 18.73
N ASN A 81 -6.65 -24.11 17.49
CA ASN A 81 -5.65 -25.07 17.02
C ASN A 81 -4.38 -25.06 17.89
N PHE A 82 -3.86 -23.86 18.17
CA PHE A 82 -2.68 -23.70 19.01
C PHE A 82 -2.99 -23.86 20.50
N ALA A 83 -4.16 -23.42 20.96
CA ALA A 83 -4.60 -23.64 22.34
C ALA A 83 -4.67 -25.13 22.66
N LYS A 84 -5.18 -25.96 21.74
CA LYS A 84 -5.18 -27.41 21.88
C LYS A 84 -3.79 -28.02 21.85
N MET A 85 -2.90 -27.52 20.98
CA MET A 85 -1.53 -28.02 20.85
C MET A 85 -0.66 -27.72 22.08
N PHE A 86 -0.88 -26.56 22.72
CA PHE A 86 -0.09 -26.07 23.85
C PHE A 86 -0.82 -26.11 25.19
N GLU A 87 -2.01 -26.75 25.24
CA GLU A 87 -2.85 -26.87 26.45
C GLU A 87 -3.13 -25.51 27.12
N ILE A 88 -3.49 -24.51 26.31
CA ILE A 88 -3.79 -23.16 26.78
C ILE A 88 -5.27 -23.06 27.14
N ASP A 89 -5.56 -23.35 28.40
CA ASP A 89 -6.90 -23.40 28.96
C ASP A 89 -7.20 -22.21 29.89
N PHE A 90 -8.48 -21.93 30.09
CA PHE A 90 -9.00 -20.99 31.09
C PHE A 90 -10.20 -21.59 31.81
N GLU A 91 -10.53 -21.07 32.98
CA GLU A 91 -11.77 -21.38 33.70
C GLU A 91 -12.76 -20.24 33.45
N ASN A 92 -13.96 -20.55 32.97
CA ASN A 92 -14.99 -19.56 32.70
C ASN A 92 -15.73 -19.14 33.99
N GLU A 93 -16.65 -18.18 33.89
CA GLU A 93 -17.43 -17.67 35.04
C GLU A 93 -18.28 -18.75 35.75
N LYS A 94 -18.51 -19.90 35.12
CA LYS A 94 -19.24 -21.05 35.67
C LYS A 94 -18.33 -22.11 36.29
N GLY A 95 -17.01 -21.89 36.30
CA GLY A 95 -16.04 -22.88 36.77
C GLY A 95 -15.72 -23.98 35.76
N GLU A 96 -16.15 -23.83 34.50
CA GLU A 96 -15.92 -24.83 33.46
C GLU A 96 -14.61 -24.54 32.71
N LYS A 97 -13.87 -25.61 32.39
CA LYS A 97 -12.62 -25.51 31.64
C LYS A 97 -12.91 -25.29 30.15
N GLY A 98 -12.36 -24.21 29.58
CA GLY A 98 -12.43 -23.88 28.15
C GLY A 98 -11.05 -23.63 27.55
N MET A 99 -10.94 -23.72 26.22
CA MET A 99 -9.70 -23.39 25.49
C MET A 99 -9.78 -21.97 24.92
N VAL A 100 -8.67 -21.23 25.02
CA VAL A 100 -8.62 -19.88 24.46
C VAL A 100 -8.73 -19.92 22.94
N TRP A 101 -9.39 -18.92 22.39
CA TRP A 101 -9.36 -18.67 20.95
C TRP A 101 -8.29 -17.62 20.66
N GLN A 102 -7.52 -17.84 19.59
CA GLN A 102 -6.33 -17.03 19.32
C GLN A 102 -6.40 -16.39 17.94
N ASN A 103 -5.73 -15.24 17.83
CA ASN A 103 -5.48 -14.54 16.58
C ASN A 103 -3.97 -14.27 16.48
N SER A 104 -3.46 -14.16 15.27
CA SER A 104 -2.12 -13.61 15.02
C SER A 104 -2.13 -12.78 13.75
N TRP A 105 -1.18 -11.87 13.63
CA TRP A 105 -1.08 -10.99 12.47
C TRP A 105 0.37 -10.59 12.24
N ALA A 106 0.70 -10.29 10.99
CA ALA A 106 2.06 -9.93 10.62
C ALA A 106 2.10 -8.84 9.54
N TYR A 107 3.06 -7.94 9.74
CA TYR A 107 3.44 -6.85 8.86
C TYR A 107 4.97 -6.77 8.87
N SER A 108 5.60 -6.45 7.73
CA SER A 108 7.07 -6.47 7.62
C SER A 108 7.59 -5.34 6.75
N THR A 109 8.91 -5.20 6.70
CA THR A 109 9.62 -4.22 5.84
C THR A 109 9.47 -4.50 4.35
N ARG A 110 8.90 -5.65 3.94
CA ARG A 110 8.46 -5.91 2.56
C ARG A 110 7.64 -4.74 1.99
N THR A 111 6.83 -4.13 2.84
CA THR A 111 5.96 -2.99 2.52
C THR A 111 6.71 -1.79 1.92
N ILE A 112 7.93 -1.53 2.41
CA ILE A 112 8.82 -0.49 1.88
C ILE A 112 9.22 -0.83 0.44
N GLY A 113 9.56 -2.09 0.17
CA GLY A 113 9.86 -2.56 -1.18
C GLY A 113 8.65 -2.43 -2.13
N VAL A 114 7.44 -2.71 -1.65
CA VAL A 114 6.20 -2.51 -2.44
C VAL A 114 6.02 -1.04 -2.78
N MET A 115 6.19 -0.12 -1.83
CA MET A 115 6.10 1.33 -2.06
C MET A 115 7.08 1.78 -3.15
N VAL A 116 8.34 1.33 -3.07
CA VAL A 116 9.37 1.64 -4.07
C VAL A 116 8.97 1.14 -5.46
N MET A 117 8.45 -0.09 -5.57
CA MET A 117 8.05 -0.68 -6.85
C MET A 117 6.79 -0.04 -7.45
N VAL A 118 5.88 0.46 -6.61
CA VAL A 118 4.61 1.07 -7.05
C VAL A 118 4.82 2.49 -7.56
N HIS A 119 5.62 3.29 -6.85
CA HIS A 119 5.76 4.73 -7.11
C HIS A 119 7.02 5.10 -7.88
N GLY A 120 8.09 4.31 -7.80
CA GLY A 120 9.37 4.62 -8.43
C GLY A 120 9.28 4.83 -9.94
N ASP A 121 10.14 5.70 -10.45
CA ASP A 121 10.23 6.04 -11.87
C ASP A 121 11.70 6.06 -12.35
N ASP A 122 11.93 6.42 -13.61
CA ASP A 122 13.26 6.45 -14.21
C ASP A 122 14.22 7.47 -13.57
N LYS A 123 13.72 8.41 -12.75
CA LYS A 123 14.53 9.37 -12.01
C LYS A 123 14.92 8.87 -10.62
N GLY A 124 14.31 7.79 -10.13
CA GLY A 124 14.61 7.15 -8.86
C GLY A 124 13.39 7.00 -7.96
N LEU A 125 13.57 7.22 -6.66
CA LEU A 125 12.49 7.07 -5.69
C LEU A 125 11.41 8.15 -5.88
N VAL A 126 10.16 7.78 -5.61
CA VAL A 126 9.04 8.70 -5.42
C VAL A 126 8.40 8.30 -4.10
N VAL A 127 8.59 9.11 -3.07
CA VAL A 127 8.17 8.78 -1.70
C VAL A 127 6.89 9.57 -1.36
N PRO A 128 5.82 8.92 -0.86
CA PRO A 128 4.63 9.63 -0.39
C PRO A 128 4.97 10.58 0.77
N PRO A 129 4.43 11.81 0.79
CA PRO A 129 4.73 12.82 1.81
C PRO A 129 4.60 12.36 3.27
N LYS A 130 3.64 11.49 3.58
CA LYS A 130 3.42 11.02 4.97
C LYS A 130 4.50 10.07 5.49
N VAL A 131 5.37 9.55 4.62
CA VAL A 131 6.46 8.63 5.00
C VAL A 131 7.83 9.10 4.52
N ALA A 132 7.90 10.29 3.91
CA ALA A 132 9.15 10.91 3.49
C ALA A 132 9.91 11.45 4.70
N SER A 133 11.19 11.07 4.85
CA SER A 133 12.04 11.60 5.93
C SER A 133 12.32 13.11 5.77
N VAL A 134 12.43 13.56 4.52
CA VAL A 134 12.46 14.97 4.13
C VAL A 134 11.30 15.17 3.17
N GLN A 135 10.31 15.98 3.56
CA GLN A 135 9.14 16.30 2.76
C GLN A 135 9.45 17.42 1.77
N VAL A 136 10.24 18.41 2.22
CA VAL A 136 10.57 19.61 1.45
C VAL A 136 12.07 19.87 1.49
N ILE A 137 12.71 19.96 0.31
CA ILE A 137 14.11 20.38 0.20
C ILE A 137 14.18 21.78 -0.39
N ILE A 138 14.86 22.70 0.31
CA ILE A 138 15.10 24.07 -0.13
C ILE A 138 16.46 24.10 -0.82
N VAL A 139 16.51 24.62 -2.05
CA VAL A 139 17.75 24.77 -2.84
C VAL A 139 17.95 26.24 -3.21
N PRO A 140 19.03 26.89 -2.73
CA PRO A 140 19.37 28.24 -3.16
C PRO A 140 19.83 28.24 -4.62
N VAL A 141 19.38 29.24 -5.38
CA VAL A 141 19.72 29.43 -6.80
C VAL A 141 20.41 30.79 -6.99
N PRO A 142 21.66 30.95 -6.51
CA PRO A 142 22.41 32.17 -6.73
C PRO A 142 22.78 32.31 -8.21
N TYR A 143 22.85 33.56 -8.70
CA TYR A 143 23.48 33.89 -9.98
C TYR A 143 24.55 34.97 -9.75
N LYS A 144 25.37 35.23 -10.78
CA LYS A 144 26.47 36.20 -10.70
C LYS A 144 25.95 37.60 -10.32
N ASP A 145 26.53 38.21 -9.29
CA ASP A 145 26.16 39.54 -8.75
C ASP A 145 24.84 39.57 -7.94
N ALA A 146 24.34 38.41 -7.49
CA ALA A 146 23.19 38.32 -6.58
C ALA A 146 23.58 38.53 -5.10
N ASP A 147 22.62 38.99 -4.30
CA ASP A 147 22.70 38.96 -2.83
C ASP A 147 22.62 37.51 -2.32
N THR A 148 23.76 36.80 -2.36
CA THR A 148 23.86 35.40 -1.92
C THR A 148 23.46 35.24 -0.46
N GLN A 149 23.84 36.19 0.40
CA GLN A 149 23.50 36.12 1.82
C GLN A 149 21.98 36.23 2.02
N GLY A 150 21.32 37.19 1.36
CA GLY A 150 19.87 37.32 1.40
C GLY A 150 19.11 36.09 0.90
N ILE A 151 19.65 35.38 -0.10
CA ILE A 151 19.09 34.08 -0.54
C ILE A 151 19.22 33.04 0.56
N PHE A 152 20.38 32.93 1.19
CA PHE A 152 20.65 31.91 2.21
C PHE A 152 19.80 32.16 3.46
N ASP A 153 19.69 33.43 3.88
CA ASP A 153 18.82 33.85 4.97
C ASP A 153 17.35 33.54 4.68
N ALA A 154 16.90 33.77 3.44
CA ALA A 154 15.55 33.41 3.02
C ALA A 154 15.31 31.89 3.00
N CYS A 155 16.32 31.09 2.62
CA CYS A 155 16.26 29.63 2.69
C CYS A 155 16.14 29.15 4.14
N ASN A 156 16.98 29.65 5.04
CA ASN A 156 16.93 29.32 6.47
C ASN A 156 15.58 29.72 7.08
N ALA A 157 15.10 30.93 6.83
CA ALA A 157 13.80 31.38 7.30
C ALA A 157 12.64 30.52 6.77
N THR A 158 12.75 30.01 5.54
CA THR A 158 11.77 29.08 4.96
C THR A 158 11.78 27.73 5.67
N VAL A 159 12.96 27.15 5.90
CA VAL A 159 13.11 25.92 6.69
C VAL A 159 12.49 26.10 8.08
N ASP A 160 12.86 27.16 8.79
CA ASP A 160 12.34 27.43 10.14
C ASP A 160 10.82 27.56 10.15
N THR A 161 10.25 28.25 9.15
CA THR A 161 8.81 28.45 9.03
C THR A 161 8.08 27.13 8.82
N LEU A 162 8.59 26.26 7.93
CA LEU A 162 7.99 24.97 7.64
C LEU A 162 8.15 23.98 8.80
N CYS A 163 9.34 23.90 9.40
CA CYS A 163 9.61 23.04 10.54
C CYS A 163 8.77 23.42 11.77
N LYS A 164 8.56 24.71 12.04
CA LYS A 164 7.64 25.17 13.11
C LYS A 164 6.20 24.74 12.88
N ALA A 165 5.80 24.50 11.63
CA ALA A 165 4.50 23.98 11.26
C ALA A 165 4.42 22.44 11.24
N GLY A 166 5.49 21.74 11.62
CA GLY A 166 5.55 20.27 11.63
C GLY A 166 5.89 19.64 10.28
N ILE A 167 6.31 20.42 9.28
CA ILE A 167 6.75 19.92 7.98
C ILE A 167 8.25 19.61 8.05
N CYS A 168 8.65 18.40 7.68
CA CYS A 168 10.06 17.99 7.65
C CYS A 168 10.78 18.65 6.47
N ALA A 169 11.41 19.80 6.72
CA ALA A 169 12.11 20.59 5.71
C ALA A 169 13.62 20.68 5.98
N GLU A 170 14.43 20.64 4.92
CA GLU A 170 15.88 20.82 4.97
C GLU A 170 16.34 21.77 3.86
N ALA A 171 17.54 22.35 3.98
CA ALA A 171 18.15 23.15 2.93
C ALA A 171 19.51 22.58 2.48
N ASP A 172 19.77 22.60 1.17
CA ASP A 172 21.02 22.11 0.59
C ASP A 172 21.98 23.27 0.24
N PHE A 173 22.79 23.66 1.21
CA PHE A 173 23.78 24.74 1.09
C PHE A 173 25.14 24.31 0.52
N ARG A 174 25.31 23.06 0.07
CA ARG A 174 26.61 22.59 -0.44
C ARG A 174 27.07 23.42 -1.64
N GLU A 175 28.14 24.19 -1.49
CA GLU A 175 28.60 25.14 -2.52
C GLU A 175 29.34 24.46 -3.67
N ASN A 176 29.90 23.27 -3.44
CA ASN A 176 30.64 22.49 -4.42
C ASN A 176 29.75 21.83 -5.49
N TYR A 177 28.43 22.01 -5.42
CA TYR A 177 27.47 21.43 -6.37
C TYR A 177 26.58 22.50 -7.01
N SER A 178 26.37 22.38 -8.31
CA SER A 178 25.42 23.22 -9.03
C SER A 178 23.97 22.94 -8.58
N PRO A 179 23.05 23.92 -8.69
CA PRO A 179 21.63 23.69 -8.39
C PRO A 179 21.06 22.48 -9.16
N GLY A 180 21.39 22.34 -10.45
CA GLY A 180 20.96 21.20 -11.25
C GLY A 180 21.44 19.85 -10.72
N TRP A 181 22.66 19.77 -10.19
CA TRP A 181 23.14 18.54 -9.53
C TRP A 181 22.33 18.24 -8.26
N LYS A 182 22.05 19.26 -7.44
CA LYS A 182 21.24 19.12 -6.23
C LYS A 182 19.82 18.66 -6.57
N TYR A 183 19.24 19.18 -7.65
CA TYR A 183 17.91 18.77 -8.12
C TYR A 183 17.87 17.28 -8.39
N SER A 184 18.80 16.75 -9.19
CA SER A 184 18.89 15.32 -9.48
C SER A 184 19.17 14.48 -8.23
N HIS A 185 20.02 14.96 -7.31
CA HIS A 185 20.32 14.27 -6.05
C HIS A 185 19.06 14.03 -5.21
N TRP A 186 18.24 15.08 -5.03
CA TRP A 186 17.03 14.98 -4.21
C TRP A 186 15.85 14.37 -4.95
N GLU A 187 15.79 14.50 -6.28
CA GLU A 187 14.84 13.74 -7.11
C GLU A 187 15.11 12.24 -7.02
N MET A 188 16.37 11.81 -7.10
CA MET A 188 16.75 10.40 -6.95
C MET A 188 16.36 9.84 -5.58
N LYS A 189 16.49 10.64 -4.52
CA LYS A 189 16.08 10.28 -3.15
C LYS A 189 14.57 10.37 -2.91
N GLY A 190 13.81 10.92 -3.86
CA GLY A 190 12.35 10.97 -3.82
C GLY A 190 11.75 11.97 -2.85
N VAL A 191 12.46 13.07 -2.56
CA VAL A 191 11.89 14.17 -1.75
C VAL A 191 10.66 14.72 -2.47
N PRO A 192 9.46 14.72 -1.85
CA PRO A 192 8.20 15.03 -2.53
C PRO A 192 8.15 16.42 -3.16
N LEU A 193 8.70 17.43 -2.47
CA LEU A 193 8.66 18.81 -2.90
C LEU A 193 10.04 19.44 -2.83
N ARG A 194 10.47 20.08 -3.92
CA ARG A 194 11.65 20.95 -3.92
C ARG A 194 11.18 22.40 -3.96
N ILE A 195 11.77 23.25 -3.13
CA ILE A 195 11.61 24.70 -3.17
C ILE A 195 12.90 25.32 -3.66
N GLU A 196 12.82 26.12 -4.70
CA GLU A 196 13.92 26.87 -5.31
C GLU A 196 13.77 28.35 -4.91
N ILE A 197 14.85 28.96 -4.42
CA ILE A 197 14.86 30.38 -4.04
C ILE A 197 16.02 31.07 -4.74
N GLY A 198 15.70 31.93 -5.70
CA GLY A 198 16.65 32.83 -6.34
C GLY A 198 16.25 34.30 -6.19
N PRO A 199 17.04 35.25 -6.75
CA PRO A 199 16.78 36.68 -6.57
C PRO A 199 15.45 37.16 -7.16
N LYS A 200 14.96 36.51 -8.22
CA LYS A 200 13.64 36.80 -8.80
C LYS A 200 12.51 36.47 -7.82
N ASP A 201 12.68 35.42 -7.03
CA ASP A 201 11.70 34.97 -6.05
C ASP A 201 11.70 35.89 -4.83
N LEU A 202 12.89 36.34 -4.39
CA LEU A 202 13.02 37.37 -3.35
C LEU A 202 12.35 38.68 -3.75
N ALA A 203 12.61 39.18 -4.95
CA ALA A 203 12.02 40.42 -5.45
C ALA A 203 10.48 40.37 -5.54
N LYS A 204 9.91 39.18 -5.72
CA LYS A 204 8.46 38.95 -5.79
C LYS A 204 7.85 38.45 -4.48
N ASN A 205 8.65 38.32 -3.42
CA ASN A 205 8.24 37.73 -2.14
C ASN A 205 7.54 36.36 -2.29
N GLN A 206 8.11 35.50 -3.14
CA GLN A 206 7.59 34.16 -3.44
C GLN A 206 8.71 33.12 -3.37
N VAL A 207 8.37 31.85 -3.57
CA VAL A 207 9.30 30.75 -3.82
C VAL A 207 8.81 29.86 -4.96
N ARG A 208 9.72 29.18 -5.68
CA ARG A 208 9.35 28.24 -6.74
C ARG A 208 9.27 26.82 -6.16
N ALA A 209 8.09 26.25 -6.07
CA ALA A 209 7.89 24.85 -5.69
C ALA A 209 7.87 23.94 -6.93
N VAL A 210 8.51 22.77 -6.84
CA VAL A 210 8.57 21.74 -7.88
C VAL A 210 8.22 20.38 -7.28
N ARG A 211 7.19 19.75 -7.83
CA ARG A 211 6.71 18.43 -7.40
C ARG A 211 7.60 17.31 -7.96
N ARG A 212 7.88 16.30 -7.13
CA ARG A 212 8.68 15.14 -7.54
C ARG A 212 7.93 14.16 -8.45
N ASP A 213 6.65 13.94 -8.19
CA ASP A 213 5.85 12.91 -8.85
C ASP A 213 5.55 13.22 -10.32
N ASN A 214 5.41 14.50 -10.68
CA ASN A 214 5.07 14.92 -12.04
C ASN A 214 5.90 16.09 -12.60
N GLY A 215 6.79 16.69 -11.80
CA GLY A 215 7.62 17.82 -12.23
C GLY A 215 6.87 19.16 -12.37
N ALA A 216 5.60 19.23 -11.94
CA ALA A 216 4.82 20.47 -11.99
C ALA A 216 5.46 21.56 -11.13
N LYS A 217 5.36 22.79 -11.61
CA LYS A 217 6.00 23.97 -11.02
C LYS A 217 4.95 24.99 -10.59
N ASN A 218 5.07 25.47 -9.36
CA ASN A 218 4.16 26.47 -8.78
C ASN A 218 4.98 27.59 -8.14
N ASP A 219 4.55 28.84 -8.31
CA ASP A 219 5.08 29.95 -7.54
C ASP A 219 4.20 30.12 -6.29
N LEU A 220 4.79 30.02 -5.11
CA LEU A 220 4.08 30.10 -3.83
C LEU A 220 4.40 31.42 -3.13
N SER A 221 3.37 32.11 -2.66
CA SER A 221 3.57 33.32 -1.84
C SER A 221 4.26 32.97 -0.53
N ARG A 222 5.25 33.77 -0.10
CA ARG A 222 5.90 33.59 1.21
C ARG A 222 4.96 33.91 2.38
N VAL A 223 3.88 34.66 2.14
CA VAL A 223 2.91 35.06 3.18
C VAL A 223 2.07 33.87 3.64
N SER A 224 1.58 33.05 2.70
CA SER A 224 0.75 31.86 2.97
C SER A 224 1.52 30.56 2.68
N LEU A 225 2.82 30.55 2.93
CA LEU A 225 3.70 29.46 2.49
C LEU A 225 3.33 28.11 3.12
N VAL A 226 3.09 28.09 4.44
CA VAL A 226 2.77 26.86 5.18
C VAL A 226 1.50 26.19 4.67
N GLU A 227 0.44 26.98 4.48
CA GLU A 227 -0.85 26.50 3.96
C GLU A 227 -0.69 25.89 2.56
N GLN A 228 -0.08 26.64 1.64
CA GLN A 228 0.15 26.17 0.28
C GLN A 228 1.04 24.92 0.20
N VAL A 229 2.06 24.81 1.06
CA VAL A 229 2.93 23.62 1.10
C VAL A 229 2.16 22.42 1.65
N ASN A 230 1.37 22.56 2.71
CA ASN A 230 0.52 21.48 3.21
C ASN A 230 -0.47 20.99 2.14
N ASP A 231 -1.16 21.92 1.47
CA ASP A 231 -2.09 21.60 0.39
C ASP A 231 -1.41 20.84 -0.76
N LEU A 232 -0.17 21.23 -1.11
CA LEU A 232 0.62 20.54 -2.11
C LEU A 232 1.03 19.14 -1.66
N LEU A 233 1.50 18.95 -0.43
CA LEU A 233 1.86 17.64 0.11
C LEU A 233 0.64 16.70 0.15
N ASP A 234 -0.52 17.19 0.60
CA ASP A 234 -1.77 16.43 0.59
C ASP A 234 -2.20 16.09 -0.84
N THR A 235 -2.04 17.01 -1.78
CA THR A 235 -2.33 16.79 -3.19
C THR A 235 -1.40 15.75 -3.80
N ILE A 236 -0.11 15.76 -3.48
CA ILE A 236 0.86 14.75 -3.92
C ILE A 236 0.44 13.37 -3.36
N GLN A 237 0.13 13.27 -2.07
CA GLN A 237 -0.31 12.02 -1.44
C GLN A 237 -1.52 11.41 -2.15
N ARG A 238 -2.56 12.23 -2.41
CA ARG A 238 -3.76 11.80 -3.16
C ARG A 238 -3.43 11.41 -4.59
N SER A 239 -2.65 12.23 -5.30
CA SER A 239 -2.27 11.99 -6.70
C SER A 239 -1.52 10.66 -6.86
N LEU A 240 -0.61 10.34 -5.93
CA LEU A 240 0.12 9.07 -5.93
C LEU A 240 -0.83 7.88 -5.74
N PHE A 241 -1.76 7.98 -4.79
CA PHE A 241 -2.74 6.92 -4.56
C PHE A 241 -3.64 6.71 -5.79
N ASP A 242 -4.20 7.79 -6.35
CA ASP A 242 -5.10 7.72 -7.50
C ASP A 242 -4.40 7.14 -8.73
N ALA A 243 -3.17 7.59 -9.01
CA ALA A 243 -2.36 7.07 -10.11
C ALA A 243 -2.02 5.58 -9.92
N ALA A 244 -1.62 5.18 -8.70
CA ALA A 244 -1.34 3.78 -8.39
C ALA A 244 -2.61 2.91 -8.50
N LYS A 245 -3.75 3.41 -8.02
CA LYS A 245 -5.06 2.76 -8.12
C LYS A 245 -5.47 2.56 -9.57
N GLN A 246 -5.38 3.60 -10.39
CA GLN A 246 -5.70 3.52 -11.81
C GLN A 246 -4.82 2.51 -12.54
N LYS A 247 -3.50 2.52 -12.28
CA LYS A 247 -2.56 1.54 -12.85
C LYS A 247 -2.92 0.10 -12.45
N ARG A 248 -3.22 -0.13 -11.17
CA ARG A 248 -3.64 -1.46 -10.67
C ARG A 248 -4.96 -1.89 -11.30
N ASP A 249 -5.96 -1.01 -11.34
CA ASP A 249 -7.29 -1.32 -11.85
C ASP A 249 -7.26 -1.63 -13.35
N ALA A 250 -6.41 -0.94 -14.14
CA ALA A 250 -6.16 -1.26 -15.55
C ALA A 250 -5.47 -2.63 -15.78
N CYS A 251 -4.85 -3.20 -14.74
CA CYS A 251 -4.26 -4.53 -14.76
C CYS A 251 -5.22 -5.63 -14.30
N ILE A 252 -6.41 -5.29 -13.79
CA ILE A 252 -7.42 -6.29 -13.43
C ILE A 252 -8.17 -6.72 -14.69
N GLN A 253 -8.26 -8.03 -14.89
CA GLN A 253 -9.09 -8.63 -15.93
C GLN A 253 -10.07 -9.62 -15.31
N VAL A 254 -11.36 -9.40 -15.55
CA VAL A 254 -12.41 -10.34 -15.18
C VAL A 254 -12.50 -11.41 -16.26
N VAL A 255 -12.44 -12.68 -15.87
CA VAL A 255 -12.52 -13.82 -16.79
C VAL A 255 -13.54 -14.83 -16.29
N LYS A 256 -14.09 -15.64 -17.20
CA LYS A 256 -15.07 -16.69 -16.87
C LYS A 256 -14.66 -18.08 -17.38
N THR A 257 -13.66 -18.15 -18.27
CA THR A 257 -13.21 -19.40 -18.87
C THR A 257 -11.71 -19.63 -18.67
N TRP A 258 -11.28 -20.88 -18.84
CA TRP A 258 -9.87 -21.24 -18.76
C TRP A 258 -9.01 -20.58 -19.84
N ASP A 259 -9.54 -20.44 -21.06
CA ASP A 259 -8.78 -19.85 -22.16
C ASP A 259 -8.55 -18.35 -21.92
N GLU A 260 -9.58 -17.61 -21.50
CA GLU A 260 -9.44 -16.21 -21.07
C GLU A 260 -8.45 -16.06 -19.92
N PHE A 261 -8.44 -17.01 -18.96
CA PHE A 261 -7.50 -17.01 -17.85
C PHE A 261 -6.04 -17.15 -18.32
N LYS A 262 -5.75 -18.08 -19.24
CA LYS A 262 -4.40 -18.25 -19.80
C LYS A 262 -3.94 -16.99 -20.54
N ASP A 263 -4.83 -16.40 -21.34
CA ASP A 263 -4.53 -15.20 -22.11
C ASP A 263 -4.22 -14.02 -21.18
N ALA A 264 -5.06 -13.79 -20.16
CA ALA A 264 -4.85 -12.74 -19.16
C ALA A 264 -3.54 -12.95 -18.37
N LEU A 265 -3.23 -14.20 -18.02
CA LEU A 265 -1.99 -14.54 -17.30
C LEU A 265 -0.74 -14.26 -18.15
N SER A 266 -0.80 -14.56 -19.45
CA SER A 266 0.28 -14.25 -20.40
C SER A 266 0.52 -12.74 -20.54
N GLN A 267 -0.57 -11.96 -20.45
CA GLN A 267 -0.55 -10.49 -20.47
C GLN A 267 -0.22 -9.85 -19.13
N LYS A 268 0.28 -10.64 -18.15
CA LYS A 268 0.72 -10.14 -16.84
C LYS A 268 -0.40 -9.42 -16.07
N LYS A 269 -1.66 -9.86 -16.23
CA LYS A 269 -2.82 -9.29 -15.54
C LYS A 269 -3.03 -9.91 -14.14
N MET A 270 -3.70 -9.16 -13.29
CA MET A 270 -4.34 -9.67 -12.08
C MET A 270 -5.74 -10.14 -12.47
N ILE A 271 -6.09 -11.39 -12.18
CA ILE A 271 -7.25 -12.03 -12.81
C ILE A 271 -8.35 -12.23 -11.77
N LEU A 272 -9.55 -11.71 -12.00
CA LEU A 272 -10.72 -12.00 -11.17
C LEU A 272 -11.58 -13.05 -11.86
N ALA A 273 -11.73 -14.22 -11.23
CA ALA A 273 -12.42 -15.37 -11.85
C ALA A 273 -13.42 -16.02 -10.88
N PRO A 274 -14.57 -16.54 -11.38
CA PRO A 274 -15.51 -17.29 -10.57
C PRO A 274 -14.93 -18.67 -10.25
N TRP A 275 -14.87 -19.04 -8.98
CA TRP A 275 -14.18 -20.24 -8.50
C TRP A 275 -15.04 -21.08 -7.55
N CYS A 276 -14.87 -22.40 -7.59
CA CYS A 276 -15.62 -23.37 -6.77
C CYS A 276 -15.10 -23.54 -5.33
N ASP A 277 -13.98 -22.88 -4.99
CA ASP A 277 -13.35 -22.96 -3.66
C ASP A 277 -12.93 -24.38 -3.25
N GLU A 278 -12.29 -25.10 -4.17
CA GLU A 278 -11.81 -26.47 -3.93
C GLU A 278 -10.29 -26.55 -4.11
N GLU A 279 -9.60 -27.15 -3.15
CA GLU A 279 -8.14 -27.27 -3.12
C GLU A 279 -7.57 -27.99 -4.35
N GLU A 280 -8.19 -29.10 -4.76
CA GLU A 280 -7.74 -29.85 -5.95
C GLU A 280 -7.80 -29.01 -7.24
N VAL A 281 -8.76 -28.08 -7.33
CA VAL A 281 -8.85 -27.16 -8.47
C VAL A 281 -7.76 -26.10 -8.43
N GLU A 282 -7.43 -25.56 -7.26
CA GLU A 282 -6.30 -24.63 -7.13
C GLU A 282 -4.96 -25.32 -7.42
N LYS A 283 -4.80 -26.57 -7.00
CA LYS A 283 -3.63 -27.41 -7.30
C LYS A 283 -3.50 -27.66 -8.81
N ASP A 284 -4.59 -28.02 -9.48
CA ASP A 284 -4.64 -28.19 -10.95
C ASP A 284 -4.28 -26.88 -11.68
N VAL A 285 -4.84 -25.74 -11.25
CA VAL A 285 -4.49 -24.42 -11.83
C VAL A 285 -2.99 -24.13 -11.69
N LYS A 286 -2.41 -24.38 -10.49
CA LYS A 286 -0.97 -24.20 -10.24
C LYS A 286 -0.12 -25.11 -11.15
N GLU A 287 -0.53 -26.37 -11.33
CA GLU A 287 0.19 -27.33 -12.16
C GLU A 287 0.13 -26.95 -13.65
N ARG A 288 -1.07 -26.64 -14.18
CA ARG A 288 -1.29 -26.27 -15.58
C ARG A 288 -0.65 -24.94 -15.98
N THR A 289 -0.38 -24.06 -15.02
CA THR A 289 0.22 -22.73 -15.26
C THR A 289 1.70 -22.67 -14.89
N ARG A 290 2.27 -23.79 -14.45
CA ARG A 290 3.69 -23.88 -14.09
C ARG A 290 4.55 -23.58 -15.31
N GLY A 291 5.50 -22.68 -15.14
CA GLY A 291 6.48 -22.31 -16.16
C GLY A 291 7.62 -21.50 -15.57
N GLU A 292 8.53 -21.03 -16.43
CA GLU A 292 9.77 -20.33 -16.03
C GLU A 292 9.51 -19.06 -15.19
N THR A 293 8.36 -18.42 -15.41
CA THR A 293 7.95 -17.19 -14.69
C THR A 293 7.11 -17.49 -13.45
N GLY A 294 6.97 -18.76 -13.06
CA GLY A 294 6.17 -19.20 -11.92
C GLY A 294 4.72 -19.53 -12.30
N ALA A 295 4.06 -20.27 -11.39
CA ALA A 295 2.66 -20.68 -11.52
C ALA A 295 1.70 -19.59 -11.03
N ALA A 296 0.47 -19.60 -11.57
CA ALA A 296 -0.61 -18.82 -10.99
C ALA A 296 -1.14 -19.51 -9.73
N LYS A 297 -1.58 -18.71 -8.76
CA LYS A 297 -2.24 -19.17 -7.55
C LYS A 297 -3.35 -18.19 -7.15
N SER A 298 -4.20 -18.59 -6.20
CA SER A 298 -5.15 -17.65 -5.62
C SER A 298 -4.40 -16.61 -4.79
N LEU A 299 -4.72 -15.33 -4.98
CA LEU A 299 -4.17 -14.23 -4.22
C LEU A 299 -5.05 -14.00 -2.98
N CYS A 300 -6.33 -13.72 -3.21
CA CYS A 300 -7.36 -13.71 -2.18
C CYS A 300 -8.76 -13.78 -2.83
N SER A 301 -9.75 -14.26 -2.08
CA SER A 301 -11.15 -13.98 -2.39
C SER A 301 -11.52 -12.64 -1.76
N PRO A 302 -11.80 -11.58 -2.55
CA PRO A 302 -12.07 -10.26 -2.00
C PRO A 302 -13.32 -10.28 -1.12
N PHE A 303 -13.35 -9.44 -0.08
CA PHE A 303 -14.57 -9.30 0.73
C PHE A 303 -15.68 -8.58 -0.01
N GLU A 304 -15.33 -7.60 -0.82
CA GLU A 304 -16.25 -6.95 -1.76
C GLU A 304 -16.37 -7.84 -3.00
N GLN A 305 -17.39 -8.69 -2.99
CA GLN A 305 -17.71 -9.61 -4.09
C GLN A 305 -18.60 -8.90 -5.13
N PRO A 306 -18.24 -8.92 -6.42
CA PRO A 306 -19.20 -8.65 -7.48
C PRO A 306 -20.37 -9.65 -7.42
N GLU A 307 -21.49 -9.29 -8.04
CA GLU A 307 -22.60 -10.24 -8.22
C GLU A 307 -22.10 -11.53 -8.89
N LEU A 308 -22.51 -12.67 -8.35
CA LEU A 308 -22.25 -13.98 -8.92
C LEU A 308 -23.58 -14.57 -9.38
N PRO A 309 -23.94 -14.43 -10.68
CA PRO A 309 -25.20 -14.92 -11.20
C PRO A 309 -25.39 -16.41 -10.95
N GLU A 310 -26.63 -16.83 -10.70
CA GLU A 310 -26.98 -18.23 -10.55
C GLU A 310 -26.57 -19.04 -11.80
N GLY A 311 -26.07 -20.26 -11.59
CA GLY A 311 -25.56 -21.09 -12.68
C GLY A 311 -24.15 -20.73 -13.16
N THR A 312 -23.49 -19.70 -12.60
CA THR A 312 -22.09 -19.40 -12.94
C THR A 312 -21.20 -20.58 -12.60
N THR A 313 -20.37 -21.00 -13.56
CA THR A 313 -19.42 -22.11 -13.41
C THR A 313 -18.02 -21.62 -13.06
N CYS A 314 -17.28 -22.46 -12.34
CA CYS A 314 -15.87 -22.30 -12.05
C CYS A 314 -15.06 -22.23 -13.34
N PHE A 315 -14.24 -21.19 -13.48
CA PHE A 315 -13.44 -20.94 -14.69
C PHE A 315 -12.51 -22.10 -15.09
N ALA A 316 -12.07 -22.89 -14.09
CA ALA A 316 -11.09 -23.95 -14.29
C ALA A 316 -11.68 -25.37 -14.36
N SER A 317 -12.73 -25.65 -13.58
CA SER A 317 -13.27 -27.01 -13.39
C SER A 317 -14.67 -27.23 -13.96
N GLY A 318 -15.39 -26.17 -14.33
CA GLY A 318 -16.79 -26.25 -14.79
C GLY A 318 -17.82 -26.56 -13.70
N LYS A 319 -17.39 -26.84 -12.46
CA LYS A 319 -18.27 -27.01 -11.29
C LYS A 319 -19.01 -25.70 -10.97
N PRO A 320 -20.11 -25.71 -10.20
CA PRO A 320 -20.74 -24.47 -9.72
C PRO A 320 -19.73 -23.57 -8.99
N ALA A 321 -19.65 -22.30 -9.37
CA ALA A 321 -18.82 -21.31 -8.69
C ALA A 321 -19.48 -20.89 -7.36
N LYS A 322 -18.66 -20.66 -6.35
CA LYS A 322 -19.10 -20.20 -5.02
C LYS A 322 -18.81 -18.72 -4.78
N LYS A 323 -17.75 -18.20 -5.40
CA LYS A 323 -17.25 -16.84 -5.19
C LYS A 323 -16.33 -16.40 -6.32
N TRP A 324 -16.12 -15.10 -6.43
CA TRP A 324 -15.04 -14.51 -7.18
C TRP A 324 -13.75 -14.56 -6.38
N THR A 325 -12.64 -14.86 -7.05
CA THR A 325 -11.31 -14.93 -6.45
C THR A 325 -10.30 -14.26 -7.37
N TYR A 326 -9.39 -13.49 -6.78
CA TYR A 326 -8.24 -12.96 -7.51
C TYR A 326 -7.16 -14.03 -7.65
N TRP A 327 -6.59 -14.11 -8.83
CA TRP A 327 -5.53 -15.02 -9.23
C TRP A 327 -4.40 -14.24 -9.91
N GLY A 328 -3.22 -14.82 -9.88
CA GLY A 328 -2.09 -14.31 -10.65
C GLY A 328 -0.81 -15.03 -10.27
N ARG A 329 0.28 -14.65 -10.94
CA ARG A 329 1.62 -14.96 -10.43
C ARG A 329 1.88 -14.09 -9.21
N SER A 330 2.59 -14.63 -8.23
CA SER A 330 2.98 -13.86 -7.05
C SER A 330 4.50 -13.73 -6.92
N TYR A 331 4.91 -12.81 -6.06
CA TYR A 331 6.19 -12.90 -5.35
C TYR A 331 6.17 -14.03 -4.31
#